data_AF-A0A935U3D9-F1
#
_entry.id   AF-A0A935U3D9-F1
#
_cell.length_a   1.000
_cell.length_b   1.000
_cell.length_c   1.000
_cell.angle_alpha   90.00
_cell.angle_beta   90.00
_cell.angle_gamma   90.00
#
_symmetry.space_group_name_H-M   'P 1'
#
loop_
_entity.id
_entity.type
_entity.pdbx_description
1 polymer ?
#
loop_
_entity_poly.entity_id
_entity_poly.type
_entity_poly.pdbx_seq_one_letter_code
_entity_poly.pdbx_strand_id
1 'polypeptide(L)'
;MTVPGRRVAVRGLAHLAAAVFWAGGGAASLKGLWDAFFGAPEARFFSAKPWDFVTREQWFRFTGLELTFGLACLALGAACRVYARRLPIYRDVPDHRAVRGNP
;
A
#
# COMPACT_ATOMS: atom_id res chain seq x y z
N MET A 1 -1.93 26.56 -32.82
CA MET A 1 -2.88 26.65 -31.70
C MET A 1 -2.65 25.45 -30.79
N THR A 2 -2.14 25.66 -29.59
CA THR A 2 -1.97 24.59 -28.58
C THR A 2 -3.34 24.26 -28.00
N VAL A 3 -3.81 23.02 -28.17
CA VAL A 3 -5.04 22.52 -27.54
C VAL A 3 -4.94 22.76 -26.03
N PRO A 4 -5.98 23.31 -25.36
CA PRO A 4 -5.95 23.46 -23.91
C PRO A 4 -5.79 22.08 -23.25
N GLY A 5 -4.60 21.82 -22.72
CA GLY A 5 -4.27 20.56 -22.05
C GLY A 5 -5.06 20.37 -20.76
N ARG A 6 -5.24 19.12 -20.33
CA ARG A 6 -5.89 18.79 -19.06
C ARG A 6 -4.90 19.01 -17.92
N ARG A 7 -5.33 19.72 -16.86
CA ARG A 7 -4.56 19.82 -15.61
C ARG A 7 -4.77 18.59 -14.74
N VAL A 8 -3.68 17.97 -14.32
CA VAL A 8 -3.67 16.84 -13.38
C VAL A 8 -3.00 17.26 -12.08
N ALA A 9 -3.66 17.03 -10.94
CA ALA A 9 -3.16 17.36 -9.61
C ALA A 9 -2.12 16.32 -9.11
N VAL A 10 -0.92 16.35 -9.68
CA VAL A 10 0.12 15.32 -9.45
C VAL A 10 0.63 15.25 -8.01
N ARG A 11 0.69 16.39 -7.29
CA ARG A 11 1.04 16.40 -5.86
C ARG A 11 -0.05 15.73 -5.01
N GLY A 12 -1.33 15.97 -5.33
CA GLY A 12 -2.47 15.36 -4.66
C GLY A 12 -2.46 13.83 -4.80
N LEU A 13 -2.10 13.33 -5.99
CA LEU A 13 -1.95 11.89 -6.24
C LEU A 13 -0.87 11.27 -5.35
N ALA A 14 0.27 11.93 -5.17
CA ALA A 14 1.32 11.45 -4.27
C ALA A 14 0.86 11.39 -2.80
N HIS A 15 0.05 12.36 -2.35
CA HIS A 15 -0.54 12.33 -1.01
C HIS A 15 -1.57 11.22 -0.85
N LEU A 16 -2.41 10.99 -1.86
CA LEU A 16 -3.38 9.90 -1.86
C LEU A 16 -2.68 8.55 -1.79
N ALA A 17 -1.66 8.33 -2.62
CA ALA A 17 -0.84 7.12 -2.61
C ALA A 17 -0.20 6.91 -1.23
N ALA A 18 0.38 7.97 -0.63
CA ALA A 18 0.94 7.91 0.71
C ALA A 18 -0.10 7.47 1.75
N ALA A 19 -1.32 8.00 1.68
CA ALA A 19 -2.40 7.63 2.60
C ALA A 19 -2.80 6.16 2.47
N VAL A 20 -2.91 5.64 1.24
CA VAL A 20 -3.21 4.22 0.98
C VAL A 20 -2.11 3.32 1.55
N PHE A 21 -0.85 3.66 1.30
CA PHE A 21 0.29 2.90 1.82
C PHE A 21 0.38 2.95 3.34
N TRP A 22 0.10 4.09 3.95
CA TRP A 22 0.10 4.22 5.41
C TRP A 22 -1.07 3.49 6.07
N ALA A 23 -2.27 3.57 5.51
CA ALA A 23 -3.43 2.85 6.03
C ALA A 23 -3.23 1.33 5.92
N GLY A 24 -2.90 0.84 4.72
CA GLY A 24 -2.67 -0.59 4.48
C GLY A 24 -1.43 -1.11 5.22
N GLY A 25 -0.32 -0.39 5.14
CA GLY A 25 0.92 -0.76 5.81
C GLY A 25 0.81 -0.72 7.33
N GLY A 26 0.11 0.27 7.87
CA GLY A 26 -0.19 0.37 9.30
C GLY A 26 -1.04 -0.80 9.78
N ALA A 27 -2.13 -1.10 9.08
CA ALA A 27 -3.01 -2.22 9.41
C ALA A 27 -2.25 -3.57 9.35
N ALA A 28 -1.48 -3.81 8.29
CA ALA A 28 -0.69 -5.04 8.14
C ALA A 28 0.41 -5.16 9.22
N SER A 29 1.11 -4.07 9.53
CA SER A 29 2.15 -4.07 10.57
C SER A 29 1.56 -4.35 11.95
N LEU A 30 0.44 -3.69 12.28
CA LEU A 30 -0.24 -3.89 13.57
C LEU A 30 -0.81 -5.30 13.68
N LYS A 31 -1.39 -5.83 12.59
CA LYS A 31 -1.90 -7.21 12.53
C LYS A 31 -0.78 -8.23 12.68
N GLY A 32 0.32 -8.09 11.93
CA GLY A 32 1.46 -8.99 12.03
C GLY A 32 2.09 -8.96 13.42
N LEU A 33 2.19 -7.79 14.05
CA LEU A 33 2.68 -7.65 15.43
C LEU A 33 1.73 -8.35 16.41
N TRP A 34 0.42 -8.09 16.29
CA TRP A 34 -0.59 -8.76 17.12
C TRP A 34 -0.51 -10.27 16.99
N ASP A 35 -0.39 -10.78 15.77
CA ASP A 35 -0.36 -12.20 15.50
C ASP A 35 0.92 -12.88 16.00
N ALA A 36 2.05 -12.15 16.00
CA ALA A 36 3.32 -12.65 16.52
C ALA A 36 3.31 -12.86 18.04
N PHE A 37 2.57 -12.02 18.79
CA PHE A 37 2.54 -12.08 20.26
C PHE A 37 1.30 -12.76 20.85
N PHE A 38 0.14 -12.53 20.24
CA PHE A 38 -1.17 -12.90 20.81
C PHE A 38 -2.03 -13.76 19.87
N GLY A 39 -1.75 -13.73 18.57
CA GLY A 39 -2.55 -14.45 17.59
C GLY A 39 -2.25 -15.94 17.50
N ALA A 40 -3.16 -16.63 16.82
CA ALA A 40 -3.04 -18.02 16.45
C ALA A 40 -3.70 -18.23 15.08
N PRO A 41 -3.25 -19.22 14.29
CA PRO A 41 -3.84 -19.51 13.00
C PRO A 41 -5.28 -19.96 13.15
N GLU A 42 -6.15 -19.56 12.23
CA GLU A 42 -7.56 -19.99 12.16
C GLU A 42 -7.70 -21.52 12.08
N ALA A 43 -6.70 -22.19 11.50
CA ALA A 43 -6.60 -23.65 11.48
C ALA A 43 -6.70 -24.29 12.88
N ARG A 44 -6.43 -23.53 13.95
CA ARG A 44 -6.63 -23.96 15.34
C ARG A 44 -8.07 -24.38 15.64
N PHE A 45 -9.08 -23.75 15.01
CA PHE A 45 -10.48 -24.10 15.24
C PHE A 45 -10.86 -25.47 14.68
N PHE A 46 -10.06 -25.99 13.75
CA PHE A 46 -10.29 -27.26 13.07
C PHE A 46 -9.36 -28.38 13.57
N SER A 47 -8.46 -28.08 14.52
CA SER A 47 -7.49 -29.03 15.06
C SER A 47 -7.87 -29.55 16.44
N ALA A 48 -7.59 -30.83 16.70
CA ALA A 48 -7.76 -31.42 18.03
C ALA A 48 -6.76 -30.86 19.05
N LYS A 49 -5.54 -30.52 18.63
CA LYS A 49 -4.53 -29.85 19.46
C LYS A 49 -4.03 -28.56 18.82
N PRO A 50 -3.69 -27.53 19.62
CA PRO A 50 -3.08 -26.32 19.08
C PRO A 50 -1.82 -26.65 18.28
N TRP A 51 -1.67 -26.01 17.12
CA TRP A 51 -0.50 -26.10 16.25
C TRP A 51 -0.32 -27.45 15.52
N ASP A 52 -1.36 -28.28 15.41
CA ASP A 52 -1.30 -29.54 14.64
C ASP A 52 -1.13 -29.29 13.13
N PHE A 53 -1.86 -28.33 12.55
CA PHE A 53 -1.81 -28.06 11.10
C PHE A 53 -0.75 -27.05 10.71
N VAL A 54 -0.66 -25.96 11.48
CA VAL A 54 0.31 -24.87 11.25
C VAL A 54 1.19 -24.83 12.48
N THR A 55 2.49 -25.06 12.29
CA THR A 55 3.44 -25.02 13.40
C THR A 55 3.66 -23.58 13.85
N ARG A 56 4.12 -23.40 15.09
CA ARG A 56 4.52 -22.07 15.59
C ARG A 56 5.56 -21.39 14.71
N GLU A 57 6.49 -22.17 14.17
CA GLU A 57 7.54 -21.64 13.29
C GLU A 57 6.95 -21.13 11.96
N GLN A 58 6.02 -21.90 11.36
CA GLN A 58 5.32 -21.48 10.14
C GLN A 58 4.50 -20.21 10.38
N TRP A 59 3.79 -20.15 11.52
CA TRP A 59 3.05 -18.97 11.93
C TRP A 59 3.95 -17.76 12.13
N PHE A 60 5.11 -17.94 12.79
CA PHE A 60 6.06 -16.85 13.01
C PHE A 60 6.66 -16.33 11.70
N ARG A 61 6.93 -17.21 10.73
CA ARG A 61 7.37 -16.81 9.38
C ARG A 61 6.29 -16.02 8.65
N PHE A 62 5.03 -16.43 8.76
CA PHE A 62 3.89 -15.73 8.17
C PHE A 62 3.70 -14.33 8.77
N THR A 63 3.67 -14.24 10.10
CA THR A 63 3.53 -12.95 10.81
C THR A 63 4.72 -12.02 10.57
N GLY A 64 5.93 -12.59 10.46
CA GLY A 64 7.13 -11.85 10.04
C GLY A 64 7.03 -11.29 8.62
N LEU A 65 6.42 -12.04 7.68
CA LEU A 65 6.13 -11.55 6.33
C LEU A 65 5.13 -10.38 6.36
N GLU A 66 4.01 -10.53 7.07
CA GLU A 66 2.99 -9.47 7.17
C GLU A 66 3.58 -8.19 7.78
N LEU A 67 4.37 -8.32 8.84
CA LEU A 67 5.03 -7.19 9.49
C LEU A 67 6.03 -6.53 8.53
N THR A 68 6.86 -7.31 7.84
CA THR A 68 7.85 -6.77 6.89
C THR A 68 7.17 -6.07 5.71
N PHE A 69 6.10 -6.66 5.18
CA PHE A 69 5.28 -6.06 4.13
C PHE A 69 4.66 -4.74 4.60
N GLY A 70 4.08 -4.72 5.79
CA GLY A 70 3.49 -3.53 6.39
C GLY A 70 4.51 -2.40 6.56
N LEU A 71 5.70 -2.72 7.09
CA LEU A 71 6.80 -1.77 7.22
C LEU A 71 7.29 -1.25 5.87
N ALA A 72 7.37 -2.11 4.85
CA ALA A 72 7.73 -1.68 3.50
C ALA A 72 6.69 -0.70 2.92
N CYS A 73 5.39 -0.96 3.12
CA CYS A 73 4.34 -0.02 2.74
C CYS A 73 4.45 1.30 3.51
N LEU A 74 4.71 1.27 4.83
CA LEU A 74 4.90 2.49 5.62
C LEU A 74 6.08 3.33 5.09
N ALA A 75 7.19 2.67 4.76
CA ALA A 75 8.37 3.29 4.16
C ALA A 75 8.04 3.91 2.78
N LEU A 76 7.29 3.20 1.93
CA LEU A 76 6.82 3.73 0.64
C LEU A 76 5.90 4.94 0.83
N GLY A 77 4.97 4.90 1.78
CA GLY A 77 4.11 6.05 2.07
C GLY A 77 4.91 7.27 2.54
N ALA A 78 5.94 7.06 3.35
CA ALA A 78 6.85 8.12 3.76
C ALA A 78 7.64 8.67 2.56
N ALA A 79 8.13 7.80 1.68
CA ALA A 79 8.82 8.18 0.45
C ALA A 79 7.90 9.00 -0.48
N CYS A 80 6.62 8.61 -0.64
CA CYS A 80 5.62 9.38 -1.40
C CYS A 80 5.42 10.78 -0.80
N ARG A 81 5.33 10.89 0.53
CA ARG A 81 5.22 12.18 1.25
C ARG A 81 6.44 13.07 1.03
N VAL A 82 7.65 12.50 1.10
CA VAL A 82 8.90 13.23 0.83
C VAL A 82 8.93 13.68 -0.62
N TYR A 83 8.58 12.81 -1.55
CA TYR A 83 8.59 13.07 -2.99
C TYR A 83 7.54 14.10 -3.41
N ALA A 84 6.37 14.12 -2.77
CA ALA A 84 5.31 15.09 -3.03
C ALA A 84 5.79 16.55 -2.90
N ARG A 85 6.77 16.82 -2.02
CA ARG A 85 7.38 18.15 -1.84
C ARG A 85 8.15 18.63 -3.08
N ARG A 86 8.61 17.71 -3.93
CA ARG A 86 9.35 18.00 -5.17
C ARG A 86 8.42 18.13 -6.39
N LEU A 87 7.15 17.75 -6.27
CA LEU A 87 6.20 17.77 -7.36
C LEU A 87 5.48 19.12 -7.47
N PRO A 88 5.20 19.63 -8.67
CA PRO A 88 4.29 20.76 -8.84
C PRO A 88 2.88 20.38 -8.40
N ILE A 89 2.04 21.36 -8.03
CA ILE A 89 0.65 21.08 -7.62
C ILE A 89 -0.12 20.48 -8.80
N TYR A 90 0.02 21.09 -9.98
CA TYR A 90 -0.60 20.67 -11.22
C TYR A 90 0.45 20.41 -12.30
N ARG A 91 0.14 19.48 -13.21
CA ARG A 91 0.85 19.28 -14.47
C ARG A 91 -0.14 19.33 -15.62
N ASP A 92 0.17 20.13 -16.63
CA ASP A 92 -0.59 20.13 -17.88
C ASP A 92 -0.22 18.88 -18.69
N VAL A 93 -1.22 18.15 -19.15
CA VAL A 93 -1.07 16.95 -19.99
C VAL A 93 -1.78 17.22 -21.32
N PRO A 94 -1.14 17.00 -22.47
CA PRO A 94 -1.78 17.12 -23.78
C PRO A 94 -2.99 16.19 -23.85
N ASP A 95 -4.13 16.69 -24.36
CA ASP A 95 -5.28 15.82 -24.57
C ASP A 95 -5.06 14.94 -25.80
N HIS A 96 -4.74 13.66 -25.58
CA HIS A 96 -4.54 12.68 -26.65
C HIS A 96 -5.83 12.40 -27.46
N ARG A 97 -7.01 12.74 -26.92
CA ARG A 97 -8.28 12.63 -27.67
C ARG A 97 -8.40 13.67 -28.77
N ALA A 98 -7.80 14.84 -28.60
CA ALA A 98 -7.78 15.89 -29.63
C ALA A 98 -6.84 15.55 -30.81
N VAL A 99 -5.88 14.63 -30.62
CA VAL A 99 -4.92 14.23 -31.66
C VAL A 99 -5.50 13.14 -32.58
N ARG A 100 -6.42 12.30 -32.08
CA ARG A 100 -7.18 11.37 -32.91
C ARG A 100 -8.42 12.07 -33.47
N GLY A 101 -8.19 13.05 -34.35
CA GLY A 101 -9.24 13.54 -35.24
C GLY A 101 -9.74 12.37 -36.08
N ASN A 102 -10.89 11.82 -35.70
CA ASN A 102 -11.83 11.31 -36.68
C ASN A 102 -12.75 12.50 -37.00
N PRO A 103 -12.92 12.89 -38.28
CA PRO A 103 -13.89 13.93 -38.65
C PRO A 103 -15.29 13.63 -38.13
#